data_AF-A0AAE3CK11-F1
#
_entry.id   AF-A0AAE3CK11-F1
#
_cell.length_a   1.000
_cell.length_b   1.000
_cell.length_c   1.000
_cell.angle_alpha   90.00
_cell.angle_beta   90.00
_cell.angle_gamma   90.00
#
_symmetry.space_group_name_H-M   'P 1'
#
loop_
_entity.id
_entity.type
_entity.pdbx_description
1 polymer ?
#
loop_
_entity_poly.entity_id
_entity_poly.type
_entity_poly.pdbx_seq_one_letter_code
_entity_poly.pdbx_strand_id
1 'polypeptide(L)'
;MAIIVPGLAGIIRRPDGRSLAVLGCSDIAGRTMLHIQGTVDFWATPRELHRKGYRLMAAKPYVWSAWGVGALGTHRSPAAEVHAGL
;
A
#
# COMPACT_ATOMS: atom_id res chain seq x y z
N MET A 1 -22.81 11.10 5.55
CA MET A 1 -21.88 11.02 6.71
C MET A 1 -20.73 10.09 6.33
N ALA A 2 -19.59 10.65 5.95
CA ALA A 2 -18.40 9.85 5.60
C ALA A 2 -17.62 9.55 6.87
N ILE A 3 -17.46 8.28 7.21
CA ILE A 3 -16.61 7.86 8.33
C ILE A 3 -15.16 7.99 7.83
N ILE A 4 -14.49 9.08 8.21
CA ILE A 4 -13.04 9.18 8.06
C ILE A 4 -12.44 8.37 9.20
N VAL A 5 -11.97 7.16 8.91
CA VAL A 5 -11.20 6.36 9.87
C VAL A 5 -9.81 7.00 10.00
N PRO A 6 -9.46 7.64 11.14
CA PRO A 6 -8.09 8.10 11.34
C PRO A 6 -7.18 6.88 11.26
N GLY A 7 -6.21 6.92 10.35
CA GLY A 7 -5.27 5.83 10.15
C GLY A 7 -5.59 4.84 9.04
N LEU A 8 -6.64 4.99 8.21
CA LEU A 8 -6.75 4.17 7.00
C LEU A 8 -5.92 4.79 5.85
N ALA A 9 -4.88 4.08 5.40
CA ALA A 9 -4.00 4.47 4.31
C ALA A 9 -4.20 3.63 3.04
N GLY A 10 -4.88 2.48 3.14
CA GLY A 10 -5.23 1.66 2.00
C GLY A 10 -5.90 0.35 2.36
N ILE A 11 -6.15 -0.48 1.36
CA ILE A 11 -6.79 -1.79 1.47
C ILE A 11 -6.00 -2.76 0.61
N ILE A 12 -5.59 -3.88 1.20
CA ILE A 12 -5.04 -5.03 0.47
C ILE A 12 -6.03 -6.19 0.52
N ARG A 13 -6.08 -6.97 -0.55
CA ARG A 13 -6.85 -8.21 -0.66
C ARG A 13 -5.89 -9.39 -0.50
N ARG A 14 -6.21 -10.27 0.45
CA ARG A 14 -5.54 -11.55 0.64
C ARG A 14 -5.89 -12.54 -0.49
N PRO A 15 -5.05 -13.57 -0.72
CA PRO A 15 -5.38 -14.65 -1.66
C PRO A 15 -6.68 -15.40 -1.34
N ASP A 16 -7.06 -15.48 -0.05
CA ASP A 16 -8.31 -16.10 0.43
C ASP A 16 -9.56 -15.24 0.19
N GLY A 17 -9.40 -14.07 -0.45
CA GLY A 17 -10.49 -13.16 -0.72
C GLY A 17 -10.81 -12.18 0.42
N ARG A 18 -10.14 -12.22 1.57
CA ARG A 18 -10.40 -11.26 2.67
C ARG A 18 -9.65 -9.94 2.46
N SER A 19 -10.31 -8.81 2.74
CA SER A 19 -9.67 -7.49 2.73
C SER A 19 -9.05 -7.17 4.09
N LEU A 20 -7.88 -6.56 4.09
CA LEU A 20 -7.19 -6.01 5.27
C LEU A 20 -6.91 -4.52 5.05
N ALA A 21 -6.95 -3.74 6.13
CA ALA A 21 -6.59 -2.34 6.09
C ALA A 21 -5.07 -2.16 6.15
N VAL A 22 -4.56 -1.24 5.32
CA VAL A 22 -3.22 -0.69 5.44
C VAL A 22 -3.35 0.58 6.26
N LEU A 23 -2.62 0.69 7.36
CA LEU A 23 -2.69 1.85 8.25
C LEU A 23 -1.69 2.95 7.88
N GLY A 24 -0.59 2.57 7.25
CA GLY A 24 0.45 3.48 6.80
C GLY A 24 1.65 2.74 6.24
N CYS A 25 2.74 3.48 6.05
CA CYS A 25 4.03 2.92 5.73
C CYS A 25 5.14 3.65 6.49
N SER A 26 6.23 2.95 6.74
CA SER A 26 7.44 3.52 7.34
C SER A 26 8.67 2.90 6.70
N ASP A 27 9.81 3.58 6.80
CA ASP A 27 11.10 2.96 6.50
C ASP A 27 11.60 2.21 7.75
N ILE A 28 11.88 0.92 7.59
CA ILE A 28 12.41 0.08 8.65
C ILE A 28 13.60 -0.68 8.07
N ALA A 29 14.79 -0.40 8.60
CA ALA A 29 16.06 -0.97 8.13
C ALA A 29 16.30 -0.79 6.62
N GLY A 30 15.99 0.41 6.08
CA GLY A 30 16.20 0.75 4.67
C GLY A 30 15.20 0.11 3.72
N ARG A 31 14.06 -0.35 4.23
CA ARG A 31 12.97 -0.93 3.45
C ARG A 31 11.66 -0.27 3.82
N THR A 32 10.91 0.15 2.80
CA THR A 32 9.54 0.61 2.99
C THR A 32 8.65 -0.57 3.39
N MET A 33 8.13 -0.53 4.60
CA MET A 33 7.20 -1.52 5.15
C MET A 33 5.81 -0.91 5.30
N LEU A 34 4.77 -1.69 5.00
CA LEU A 34 3.37 -1.34 5.22
C LEU A 34 2.92 -1.88 6.57
N HIS A 35 2.23 -1.06 7.35
CA HIS A 35 1.54 -1.48 8.57
C HIS A 35 0.15 -2.00 8.18
N ILE A 36 -0.09 -3.28 8.42
CA ILE A 36 -1.34 -3.95 8.09
C ILE A 36 -2.11 -4.26 9.36
N GLN A 37 -3.39 -3.86 9.38
CA GLN A 37 -4.32 -4.21 10.45
C GLN A 37 -4.83 -5.64 10.26
N GLY A 38 -4.71 -6.46 11.31
CA GLY A 38 -5.15 -7.85 11.30
C GLY A 38 -5.68 -8.29 12.66
N THR A 39 -5.81 -9.61 12.87
CA THR A 39 -6.01 -10.16 14.22
C THR A 39 -4.88 -9.77 15.15
N VAL A 40 -3.67 -9.72 14.59
CA VAL A 40 -2.49 -9.07 15.17
C VAL A 40 -1.95 -8.16 14.09
N ASP A 41 -1.68 -6.91 14.43
CA ASP A 41 -1.06 -5.95 13.53
C ASP A 41 0.35 -6.41 13.15
N PHE A 42 0.72 -6.20 11.88
CA PHE A 42 2.04 -6.60 11.40
C PHE A 42 2.59 -5.64 10.35
N TRP A 43 3.91 -5.71 10.18
CA TRP A 43 4.64 -4.96 9.16
C TRP A 43 5.12 -5.91 8.07
N ALA A 44 4.93 -5.52 6.81
CA ALA A 44 5.44 -6.30 5.67
C ALA A 44 5.83 -5.39 4.52
N THR A 45 6.86 -5.76 3.77
CA THR A 45 7.19 -5.03 2.54
C THR A 45 6.14 -5.31 1.46
N PRO A 46 5.88 -4.36 0.54
CA PRO A 46 5.02 -4.61 -0.61
C PRO A 46 5.48 -5.81 -1.45
N ARG A 47 6.80 -6.03 -1.54
CA ARG A 47 7.38 -7.18 -2.24
C ARG A 47 6.94 -8.51 -1.63
N GLU A 48 7.01 -8.63 -0.31
CA GLU A 48 6.60 -9.85 0.40
C GLU A 48 5.10 -10.10 0.26
N LEU A 49 4.29 -9.06 0.41
CA LEU A 49 2.84 -9.13 0.23
C LEU A 49 2.49 -9.59 -1.19
N HIS A 50 3.09 -8.97 -2.20
CA HIS A 50 2.86 -9.33 -3.60
C HIS A 50 3.28 -10.78 -3.92
N ARG A 51 4.47 -11.21 -3.45
CA ARG A 51 4.92 -12.61 -3.59
C ARG A 51 4.00 -13.62 -2.91
N LYS A 52 3.34 -13.21 -1.81
CA LYS A 52 2.33 -14.02 -1.11
C LYS A 52 0.93 -13.93 -1.75
N GLY A 53 0.79 -13.27 -2.90
CA GLY A 53 -0.46 -13.16 -3.64
C GLY A 53 -1.42 -12.07 -3.14
N TYR A 54 -0.97 -11.19 -2.25
CA TYR A 54 -1.76 -10.04 -1.83
C TYR A 54 -1.82 -9.01 -2.95
N ARG A 55 -2.95 -8.31 -3.07
CA ARG A 55 -3.17 -7.28 -4.08
C ARG A 55 -3.60 -5.96 -3.43
N LEU A 56 -2.99 -4.85 -3.82
CA LEU A 56 -3.44 -3.53 -3.39
C LEU A 56 -4.70 -3.15 -4.17
N MET A 57 -5.77 -2.83 -3.45
CA MET A 57 -7.09 -2.53 -4.04
C MET A 57 -7.36 -1.03 -4.09
N ALA A 58 -7.00 -0.32 -3.03
CA ALA A 58 -7.14 1.13 -2.90
C ALA A 58 -6.11 1.64 -1.92
N ALA A 59 -5.53 2.82 -2.14
CA ALA A 59 -4.61 3.41 -1.19
C ALA A 59 -4.46 4.92 -1.37
N LYS A 60 -3.98 5.59 -0.33
CA LYS A 60 -3.47 6.95 -0.43
C LYS A 60 -2.23 6.97 -1.32
N PRO A 61 -1.91 8.11 -1.97
CA PRO A 61 -0.83 8.18 -2.97
C PRO A 61 0.52 7.64 -2.48
N TYR A 62 0.91 7.91 -1.23
CA TYR A 62 2.19 7.44 -0.69
C TYR A 62 2.27 5.91 -0.53
N VAL A 63 1.17 5.24 -0.15
CA VAL A 63 1.10 3.77 -0.10
C VAL A 63 1.10 3.18 -1.50
N TRP A 64 0.42 3.83 -2.45
CA TRP A 64 0.41 3.40 -3.85
C TRP A 64 1.82 3.46 -4.46
N SER A 65 2.55 4.56 -4.22
CA SER A 65 3.95 4.71 -4.63
C SER A 65 4.84 3.65 -3.97
N ALA A 66 4.71 3.44 -2.65
CA ALA A 66 5.44 2.39 -1.94
C ALA A 66 5.18 1.01 -2.55
N TRP A 67 3.92 0.72 -2.89
CA TRP A 67 3.54 -0.54 -3.53
C TRP A 67 4.11 -0.67 -4.94
N GLY A 68 4.02 0.36 -5.78
CA GLY A 68 4.60 0.33 -7.14
C GLY A 68 6.10 0.03 -7.12
N VAL A 69 6.85 0.75 -6.27
CA VAL A 69 8.29 0.54 -6.12
C VAL A 69 8.60 -0.86 -5.57
N GLY A 70 7.95 -1.26 -4.48
CA GLY A 70 8.28 -2.49 -3.78
C GLY A 70 7.76 -3.77 -4.46
N ALA A 71 6.55 -3.75 -5.02
CA ALA A 71 5.90 -4.93 -5.60
C ALA A 71 6.22 -5.12 -7.09
N LEU A 72 6.36 -4.04 -7.84
CA LEU A 72 6.51 -4.07 -9.31
C LEU A 72 7.88 -3.60 -9.80
N GLY A 73 8.74 -3.07 -8.92
CA GLY A 73 10.03 -2.50 -9.30
C GLY A 73 9.91 -1.21 -10.11
N THR A 74 8.73 -0.59 -10.15
CA THR A 74 8.48 0.60 -10.95
C THR A 74 8.63 1.87 -10.11
N HIS A 75 9.63 2.68 -10.44
CA HIS A 75 9.68 4.07 -10.01
C HIS A 75 8.68 4.87 -10.86
N ARG A 76 7.38 4.81 -10.55
CA ARG A 76 6.40 5.76 -11.09
C ARG A 76 5.76 6.55 -9.96
N SER A 77 6.25 7.77 -9.77
CA SER A 77 5.53 8.80 -9.03
C SER A 77 4.18 9.04 -9.72
N PRO A 78 3.05 9.06 -9.00
CA PRO A 78 1.74 9.43 -9.55
C PRO A 78 1.62 10.91 -9.95
N ALA A 79 2.70 11.70 -9.82
CA ALA A 79 2.75 13.10 -10.24
C ALA A 79 3.04 13.31 -11.74
N ALA A 80 3.35 12.26 -12.50
CA ALA A 80 3.83 12.40 -13.88
C ALA A 80 2.72 12.45 -14.97
N GLU A 81 1.44 12.47 -14.61
CA GLU A 81 0.33 12.52 -15.59
C GLU A 81 -0.56 13.77 -15.50
N VAL A 82 -0.10 14.83 -14.83
CA VAL A 82 -0.77 16.15 -14.85
C VAL A 82 0.24 17.24 -15.18
N HIS A 83 0.84 17.20 -16.37
CA HIS A 83 1.43 18.35 -17.08
C HIS A 83 1.95 17.95 -18.48
N ALA A 84 1.14 17.20 -19.24
CA ALA A 84 1.35 17.01 -20.67
C ALA A 84 0.00 17.18 -21.37
N GLY A 85 -0.40 18.44 -21.53
CA GLY A 85 -1.65 18.78 -22.19
C GLY A 85 -2.20 20.12 -21.70
N LEU A 86 -1.45 21.19 -21.98
CA LEU A 86 -1.94 22.50 -22.44
C LEU A 86 -0.71 23.31 -22.90
#